data_AF-K9W204-F1
#
_entry.id   AF-K9W204-F1
#
_cell.length_a   1.000
_cell.length_b   1.000
_cell.length_c   1.000
_cell.angle_alpha   90.00
_cell.angle_beta   90.00
_cell.angle_gamma   90.00
#
_symmetry.space_group_name_H-M   'P 1'
#
loop_
_entity.id
_entity.type
_entity.pdbx_description
1 polymer ?
#
loop_
_entity_poly.entity_id
_entity_poly.type
_entity_poly.pdbx_seq_one_letter_code
_entity_poly.pdbx_strand_id
1 'polypeptide(L)'
;MPQSLRIATWNVKRPRTKGWLNNPVIVNKIQDIDADIWVLTETNSIINPGDVYSSVASTAIDNYHTSGESCVTIWSRYPIKQQLLTFDPTLTVCVEIKFD
;
A
#
# COMPACT_ATOMS: atom_id res chain seq x y z
N MET A 1 -7.29 26.63 7.09
CA MET A 1 -8.10 25.88 6.11
C MET A 1 -8.16 24.44 6.60
N PRO A 2 -9.31 23.74 6.59
CA PRO A 2 -9.30 22.32 6.89
C PRO A 2 -8.40 21.61 5.88
N GLN A 3 -7.53 20.72 6.37
CA GLN A 3 -6.66 19.92 5.51
C GLN A 3 -7.55 18.98 4.70
N SER A 4 -7.49 19.08 3.37
CA SER A 4 -8.21 18.16 2.48
C SER A 4 -7.49 16.81 2.49
N LEU A 5 -8.23 15.74 2.76
CA LEU A 5 -7.72 14.37 2.71
C LEU A 5 -7.29 14.02 1.28
N ARG A 6 -6.04 13.60 1.09
CA ARG A 6 -5.51 13.13 -0.20
C ARG A 6 -5.41 11.61 -0.21
N ILE A 7 -6.10 10.99 -1.16
CA ILE A 7 -6.04 9.55 -1.40
C ILE A 7 -5.48 9.33 -2.80
N ALA A 8 -4.45 8.50 -2.92
CA ALA A 8 -3.87 8.12 -4.20
C ALA A 8 -3.89 6.61 -4.38
N THR A 9 -3.93 6.16 -5.63
CA THR A 9 -3.81 4.74 -5.99
C THR A 9 -2.87 4.57 -7.16
N TRP A 10 -2.12 3.47 -7.15
CA TRP A 10 -1.21 3.12 -8.23
C TRP A 10 -1.00 1.61 -8.31
N ASN A 11 -1.22 1.04 -9.49
CA ASN A 11 -0.70 -0.27 -9.84
C ASN A 11 0.82 -0.15 -10.12
N VAL A 12 1.64 -0.72 -9.24
CA VAL A 12 3.11 -0.60 -9.29
C VAL A 12 3.79 -1.77 -10.02
N LYS A 13 3.00 -2.63 -10.69
CA LYS A 13 3.46 -3.69 -11.62
C LYS A 13 4.46 -4.69 -11.02
N ARG A 14 4.12 -5.21 -9.84
CA ARG A 14 4.86 -6.26 -9.10
C ARG A 14 6.36 -5.98 -8.94
N PRO A 15 6.72 -4.93 -8.19
CA PRO A 15 8.11 -4.60 -7.90
C PRO A 15 8.84 -5.80 -7.27
N ARG A 16 10.05 -6.08 -7.73
CA ARG A 16 10.88 -7.18 -7.23
C ARG A 16 12.02 -6.66 -6.38
N THR A 17 12.52 -7.47 -5.46
CA THR A 17 13.66 -7.10 -4.59
C THR A 17 14.90 -6.68 -5.37
N LYS A 18 15.11 -7.20 -6.59
CA LYS A 18 16.22 -6.84 -7.49
C LYS A 18 15.88 -5.69 -8.46
N GLY A 19 14.81 -4.95 -8.22
CA GLY A 19 14.36 -3.82 -9.04
C GLY A 19 15.12 -2.53 -8.78
N TRP A 20 16.45 -2.58 -8.71
CA TRP A 20 17.31 -1.48 -8.22
C TRP A 20 17.16 -0.15 -8.98
N LEU A 21 16.77 -0.20 -10.26
CA LEU A 21 16.53 0.99 -11.07
C LEU A 21 15.10 1.53 -10.93
N ASN A 22 14.10 0.65 -10.85
CA ASN A 22 12.69 1.04 -10.90
C ASN A 22 12.12 1.34 -9.52
N ASN A 23 12.51 0.56 -8.50
CA ASN A 23 11.96 0.72 -7.15
C ASN A 23 12.23 2.13 -6.58
N PRO A 24 13.44 2.71 -6.71
CA PRO A 24 13.67 4.07 -6.23
C PRO A 24 12.82 5.12 -6.95
N VAL A 25 12.56 4.96 -8.26
CA VAL A 25 11.70 5.87 -9.02
C VAL A 25 10.26 5.82 -8.53
N ILE A 26 9.74 4.61 -8.26
CA ILE A 26 8.40 4.41 -7.71
C ILE A 26 8.30 5.06 -6.32
N VAL A 27 9.26 4.79 -5.44
CA VAL A 27 9.31 5.35 -4.08
C VAL A 27 9.39 6.88 -4.12
N ASN A 28 10.28 7.45 -4.93
CA ASN A 28 10.40 8.91 -5.08
C ASN A 28 9.08 9.51 -5.58
N LYS A 29 8.40 8.88 -6.53
CA LYS A 29 7.11 9.39 -7.03
C LYS A 29 6.00 9.31 -5.98
N ILE A 30 5.99 8.26 -5.16
CA ILE A 30 5.08 8.13 -4.01
C ILE A 30 5.35 9.25 -2.99
N GLN A 31 6.62 9.56 -2.71
CA GLN A 31 7.02 10.65 -1.83
C GLN A 31 6.65 12.03 -2.39
N ASP A 32 6.87 12.27 -3.70
CA ASP A 32 6.50 13.52 -4.37
C ASP A 32 4.99 13.82 -4.28
N ILE A 33 4.16 12.79 -4.45
CA ILE A 33 2.70 12.92 -4.43
C ILE A 33 2.19 13.13 -2.99
N ASP A 34 2.90 12.58 -2.00
CA ASP A 34 2.69 12.85 -0.57
C ASP A 34 1.24 12.62 -0.12
N ALA A 35 0.55 11.61 -0.66
CA ALA A 35 -0.84 11.34 -0.28
C ALA A 35 -0.96 10.86 1.17
N ASP A 36 -2.05 11.22 1.86
CA ASP A 36 -2.26 10.79 3.25
C ASP A 36 -2.62 9.29 3.33
N ILE A 37 -3.28 8.77 2.28
CA ILE A 37 -3.62 7.36 2.09
C ILE A 37 -3.17 6.90 0.70
N TRP A 38 -2.54 5.73 0.63
CA TRP A 38 -2.18 5.05 -0.61
C TRP A 38 -2.88 3.71 -0.74
N VAL A 39 -3.43 3.43 -1.91
CA VAL A 39 -3.90 2.10 -2.31
C VAL A 39 -3.00 1.59 -3.44
N LEU A 40 -2.02 0.76 -3.11
CA LEU A 40 -1.09 0.19 -4.09
C LEU A 40 -1.56 -1.19 -4.51
N THR A 41 -1.64 -1.44 -5.82
CA THR A 41 -2.02 -2.74 -6.37
C THR A 41 -0.88 -3.38 -7.15
N GLU A 42 -0.90 -4.71 -7.27
CA GLU A 42 0.22 -5.50 -7.80
C GLU A 42 1.53 -5.08 -7.11
N THR A 43 1.54 -5.12 -5.79
CA THR A 43 2.55 -4.41 -4.98
C THR A 43 3.48 -5.36 -4.25
N ASN A 44 4.54 -4.79 -3.67
CA ASN A 44 5.47 -5.47 -2.80
C ASN A 44 5.85 -4.54 -1.64
N SER A 45 6.04 -5.06 -0.43
CA SER A 45 6.42 -4.29 0.76
C SER A 45 7.74 -3.51 0.63
N ILE A 46 8.60 -3.82 -0.34
CA ILE A 46 9.77 -3.01 -0.69
C ILE A 46 9.40 -1.61 -1.22
N ILE A 47 8.19 -1.45 -1.77
CA ILE A 47 7.63 -0.14 -2.12
C ILE A 47 6.81 0.32 -0.93
N ASN A 48 7.46 1.11 -0.06
CA ASN A 48 6.81 1.74 1.08
C ASN A 48 6.83 3.28 0.94
N PRO A 49 5.79 3.97 1.40
CA PRO A 49 5.71 5.43 1.42
C PRO A 49 6.44 6.09 2.61
N GLY A 50 7.07 5.31 3.50
CA GLY A 50 7.82 5.76 4.67
C GLY A 50 7.25 5.33 6.02
N ASP A 51 8.03 5.51 7.09
CA ASP A 51 7.76 4.98 8.43
C ASP A 51 6.56 5.61 9.15
N VAL A 52 6.10 6.77 8.66
CA VAL A 52 4.91 7.46 9.21
C VAL A 52 3.59 6.80 8.79
N TYR A 53 3.64 5.81 7.89
CA TYR A 53 2.47 5.10 7.41
C TYR A 53 2.32 3.75 8.12
N SER A 54 1.10 3.46 8.56
CA SER A 54 0.66 2.10 8.86
C SER A 54 0.10 1.44 7.61
N SER A 55 0.11 0.11 7.54
CA SER A 55 -0.37 -0.61 6.35
C SER A 55 -1.10 -1.90 6.66
N VAL A 56 -2.01 -2.26 5.76
CA VAL A 56 -2.63 -3.59 5.69
C VAL A 56 -2.56 -4.08 4.25
N ALA A 57 -1.99 -5.27 4.08
CA ALA A 57 -1.88 -5.95 2.78
C ALA A 57 -2.90 -7.08 2.66
N SER A 58 -3.26 -7.43 1.42
CA SER A 58 -4.01 -8.65 1.15
C SER A 58 -3.14 -9.86 1.49
N THR A 59 -3.79 -10.97 1.84
CA THR A 59 -3.09 -12.22 2.12
C THR A 59 -2.30 -12.66 0.89
N ALA A 60 -1.04 -13.05 1.08
CA ALA A 60 -0.22 -13.56 -0.01
C ALA A 60 -0.82 -14.86 -0.57
N ILE A 61 -0.77 -15.02 -1.90
CA ILE A 61 -1.23 -16.24 -2.57
C ILE A 61 -0.03 -17.17 -2.72
N ASP A 62 -0.10 -18.34 -2.09
CA ASP A 62 0.94 -19.38 -2.17
C ASP A 62 1.23 -19.78 -3.62
N ASN A 63 2.50 -20.00 -3.93
CA ASN A 63 3.01 -20.34 -5.27
C ASN A 63 2.76 -19.28 -6.37
N TYR A 64 2.20 -18.11 -6.03
CA TYR A 64 2.01 -16.99 -6.96
C TYR A 64 2.77 -15.74 -6.51
N HIS A 65 2.83 -15.47 -5.21
CA HIS A 65 3.57 -14.37 -4.63
C HIS A 65 4.95 -14.79 -4.12
N THR A 66 5.93 -13.95 -4.38
CA THR A 66 7.23 -13.97 -3.72
C THR A 66 7.19 -13.13 -2.43
N SER A 67 8.23 -13.21 -1.61
CA SER A 67 8.29 -12.50 -0.33
C SER A 67 7.98 -11.00 -0.49
N GLY A 68 7.02 -10.53 0.31
CA GLY A 68 6.55 -9.14 0.31
C GLY A 68 5.49 -8.81 -0.74
N GLU A 69 5.23 -9.67 -1.73
CA GLU A 69 4.20 -9.40 -2.75
C GLU A 69 2.78 -9.59 -2.21
N SER A 70 1.87 -8.72 -2.65
CA SER A 70 0.44 -8.81 -2.38
C SER A 70 -0.36 -8.23 -3.55
N CYS A 71 -1.64 -8.60 -3.67
CA CYS A 71 -2.50 -8.02 -4.70
C CYS A 71 -2.80 -6.55 -4.42
N VAL A 72 -2.99 -6.20 -3.14
CA VAL A 72 -3.30 -4.84 -2.69
C VAL A 72 -2.65 -4.57 -1.34
N THR A 73 -2.12 -3.37 -1.15
CA THR A 73 -1.78 -2.83 0.18
C THR A 73 -2.37 -1.44 0.34
N ILE A 74 -3.08 -1.22 1.44
CA ILE A 74 -3.53 0.11 1.87
C ILE A 74 -2.52 0.64 2.88
N TRP A 75 -1.98 1.83 2.63
CA TRP A 75 -1.11 2.56 3.55
C TRP A 75 -1.83 3.83 4.03
N SER A 76 -1.67 4.19 5.29
CA SER A 76 -2.33 5.36 5.88
C SER A 76 -1.43 6.05 6.90
N ARG A 77 -1.31 7.39 6.83
CA ARG A 77 -0.72 8.23 7.89
C ARG A 77 -1.58 8.28 9.15
N TYR A 78 -2.87 8.01 9.00
CA TYR A 78 -3.82 7.96 10.10
C TYR A 78 -3.90 6.54 10.67
N PRO A 79 -4.24 6.38 11.96
CA PRO A 79 -4.38 5.07 12.57
C PRO A 79 -5.41 4.19 11.86
N ILE A 80 -4.98 3.00 11.43
CA ILE A 80 -5.87 1.91 11.02
C ILE A 80 -6.43 1.26 12.29
N LYS A 81 -7.74 1.35 12.48
CA LYS A 81 -8.42 0.83 13.69
C LYS A 81 -8.63 -0.66 13.64
N GLN A 82 -9.09 -1.14 12.48
CA GLN A 82 -9.31 -2.56 12.25
C GLN A 82 -9.26 -2.86 10.76
N GLN A 83 -8.88 -4.09 10.44
CA GLN A 83 -9.10 -4.70 9.14
C GLN A 83 -10.44 -5.44 9.18
N LEU A 84 -11.30 -5.16 8.21
CA LEU A 84 -12.59 -5.82 8.07
C LEU A 84 -12.46 -6.99 7.09
N LEU A 85 -13.19 -8.07 7.35
CA LEU A 85 -13.20 -9.23 6.47
C LEU A 85 -13.83 -8.86 5.12
N THR A 86 -13.14 -9.20 4.04
CA THR A 86 -13.67 -9.12 2.68
C THR A 86 -14.08 -10.50 2.18
N PHE A 87 -14.82 -10.56 1.07
CA PHE A 87 -15.20 -11.82 0.45
C PHE A 87 -13.99 -12.68 0.07
N ASP A 88 -12.94 -12.06 -0.46
CA ASP A 88 -11.66 -12.70 -0.78
C ASP A 88 -10.49 -11.89 -0.22
N PRO A 89 -9.91 -12.29 0.93
CA PRO A 89 -8.81 -11.57 1.57
C PRO A 89 -7.48 -11.71 0.82
N THR A 90 -7.37 -12.59 -0.17
CA THR A 90 -6.16 -12.74 -0.98
C THR A 90 -6.08 -11.67 -2.07
N LEU A 91 -7.23 -11.25 -2.60
CA LEU A 91 -7.35 -10.25 -3.67
C LEU A 91 -7.69 -8.85 -3.17
N THR A 92 -8.29 -8.73 -1.98
CA THR A 92 -8.87 -7.46 -1.51
C THR A 92 -8.54 -7.18 -0.05
N VAL A 93 -8.60 -5.90 0.33
CA VAL A 93 -8.41 -5.40 1.70
C VAL A 93 -9.50 -4.38 2.01
N CYS A 94 -10.01 -4.41 3.24
CA CYS A 94 -10.87 -3.36 3.79
C CYS A 94 -10.34 -2.94 5.16
N VAL A 95 -10.19 -1.63 5.39
CA VAL A 95 -9.72 -1.08 6.67
C VAL A 95 -10.61 0.07 7.11
N GLU A 96 -10.80 0.17 8.42
CA GLU A 96 -11.37 1.35 9.06
C GLU A 96 -10.26 2.30 9.48
N ILE A 97 -10.34 3.56 9.04
CA ILE A 97 -9.35 4.60 9.34
C ILE A 97 -9.99 5.66 10.24
N LYS A 98 -9.30 6.02 11.33
CA LYS A 98 -9.74 7.11 12.21
C LYS A 98 -9.08 8.43 11.79
N PHE A 99 -9.90 9.41 11.45
CA PHE A 99 -9.51 10.80 11.28
C PHE A 99 -9.82 11.55 12.57
N ASP A 100 -8.84 12.30 13.10
CA ASP A 100 -9.00 13.17 14.28
C ASP A 100 -9.27 14.62 13.85
#